data_AF-A0AAW0H2H2-F1
#
_entry.id   AF-A0AAW0H2H2-F1
#
_cell.length_a   1.000
_cell.length_b   1.000
_cell.length_c   1.000
_cell.angle_alpha   90.00
_cell.angle_beta   90.00
_cell.angle_gamma   90.00
#
_symmetry.space_group_name_H-M   'P 1'
#
loop_
_entity.id
_entity.type
_entity.pdbx_description
1 polymer ?
#
loop_
_entity_poly.entity_id
_entity_poly.type
_entity_poly.pdbx_seq_one_letter_code
_entity_poly.pdbx_strand_id
1 'polypeptide(L)'
;ALIPATYFSSTPRKMSGPWIVTLLCGLLGAALVQANLGPPAVLNLGPEIIEKYLTQELKNHDATAILHELPLLSAMQDGSGGIPILDNLMRSVLRYIIWMRVTSANILQLAVQPSTYDQELVVRIPLNMVAGLNTPLIKTLVQFQMNTEIQALIRVEKSKSGPARLNLSDCSSSENTLRLSLLNKLSFMVNSLANNVMNLLVPALPQMVKNHLCPVIQQAFDDTYSDFLKLATENHPTQPHPPTSQAFFLPREAPVGLSPGALTFDLLSPAIQDSNIMLNLKAKLLDSQARVTNWFNSSVTSLMETTPDGAPFSLLVRQDLVNAIVNTLVPKEELVILLRFVIPEIARQLQADIKEINAEAANRLGPTQMVKIATYSGPQIVLNEDGATAAQSIILEVFPTNTDVRPFFSLGI
;
A
#
# COMPACT_ATOMS: atom_id res chain seq x y z
N ALA A 1 -78.71 23.26 19.91
CA ALA A 1 -77.57 23.97 20.52
C ALA A 1 -77.33 23.38 21.91
N LEU A 2 -76.05 23.12 22.21
CA LEU A 2 -75.42 23.05 23.55
C LEU A 2 -75.67 21.82 24.47
N ILE A 3 -74.60 21.01 24.59
CA ILE A 3 -73.96 20.30 25.74
C ILE A 3 -74.83 19.56 26.79
N PRO A 4 -74.35 18.46 27.40
CA PRO A 4 -73.40 18.59 28.52
C PRO A 4 -72.20 17.61 28.49
N ALA A 5 -71.08 18.10 29.02
CA ALA A 5 -69.89 17.35 29.36
C ALA A 5 -70.05 16.74 30.76
N THR A 6 -69.58 15.50 30.94
CA THR A 6 -69.32 14.92 32.25
C THR A 6 -67.90 14.35 32.30
N TYR A 7 -67.13 14.86 33.27
CA TYR A 7 -66.04 14.17 33.98
C TYR A 7 -66.62 12.94 34.73
N PHE A 8 -65.94 11.88 35.18
CA PHE A 8 -64.60 11.65 35.75
C PHE A 8 -64.38 10.12 35.82
N SER A 9 -63.12 9.66 35.89
CA SER A 9 -62.61 8.61 36.80
C SER A 9 -61.72 7.54 36.16
N SER A 10 -60.84 7.02 37.02
CA SER A 10 -59.44 6.67 36.82
C SER A 10 -59.15 5.16 36.96
N THR A 11 -58.28 4.64 36.06
CA THR A 11 -57.24 3.58 36.25
C THR A 11 -57.65 2.12 36.54
N PRO A 12 -56.75 1.11 36.37
CA PRO A 12 -55.70 0.89 35.36
C PRO A 12 -55.54 -0.58 34.86
N ARG A 13 -54.52 -0.79 34.02
CA ARG A 13 -53.77 -2.03 33.68
C ARG A 13 -54.31 -2.97 32.59
N LYS A 14 -53.54 -3.03 31.50
CA LYS A 14 -52.78 -4.24 31.13
C LYS A 14 -51.41 -3.83 30.57
N MET A 15 -50.35 -4.22 31.29
CA MET A 15 -48.95 -4.12 30.88
C MET A 15 -48.69 -5.10 29.74
N SER A 16 -48.39 -4.61 28.53
CA SER A 16 -47.64 -5.35 27.52
C SER A 16 -46.16 -5.00 27.71
N GLY A 17 -45.40 -6.01 28.13
CA GLY A 17 -44.07 -5.83 28.72
C GLY A 17 -42.95 -5.38 27.75
N PRO A 18 -41.80 -4.99 28.32
CA PRO A 18 -40.61 -4.42 27.66
C PRO A 18 -39.81 -5.44 26.82
N TRP A 19 -40.40 -6.57 26.47
CA TRP A 19 -39.70 -7.70 25.82
C TRP A 19 -39.49 -7.51 24.32
N ILE A 20 -40.35 -6.78 23.61
CA ILE A 20 -40.21 -6.56 22.17
C ILE A 20 -39.00 -5.64 21.87
N VAL A 21 -38.73 -4.66 22.73
CA VAL A 21 -37.57 -3.77 22.57
C VAL A 21 -36.26 -4.48 22.92
N THR A 22 -36.25 -5.38 23.90
CA THR A 22 -35.07 -6.21 24.21
C THR A 22 -34.82 -7.30 23.17
N LEU A 23 -35.85 -7.82 22.50
CA LEU A 23 -35.68 -8.77 21.39
C LEU A 23 -35.16 -8.09 20.11
N LEU A 24 -35.59 -6.86 19.82
CA LEU A 24 -35.06 -6.03 18.73
C LEU A 24 -33.63 -5.55 19.00
N CYS A 25 -33.32 -5.14 20.24
CA CYS A 25 -31.95 -4.80 20.64
C CYS A 25 -31.05 -6.05 20.76
N GLY A 26 -31.60 -7.22 21.09
CA GLY A 26 -30.90 -8.50 21.08
C GLY A 26 -30.61 -9.02 19.67
N LEU A 27 -31.53 -8.82 18.71
CA LEU A 27 -31.31 -9.13 17.29
C LEU A 27 -30.37 -8.13 16.60
N LEU A 28 -30.34 -6.87 17.05
CA LEU A 28 -29.31 -5.89 16.62
C LEU A 28 -27.96 -6.12 17.32
N GLY A 29 -27.94 -6.67 18.54
CA GLY A 29 -26.73 -7.02 19.27
C GLY A 29 -26.07 -8.33 18.80
N ALA A 30 -26.86 -9.29 18.31
CA ALA A 30 -26.37 -10.57 17.79
C ALA A 30 -26.02 -10.55 16.30
N ALA A 31 -26.38 -9.50 15.55
CA ALA A 31 -25.91 -9.26 14.18
C ALA A 31 -24.60 -8.45 14.14
N LEU A 32 -24.06 -8.03 15.29
CA LEU A 32 -22.74 -7.42 15.43
C LEU A 32 -21.67 -8.44 15.82
N VAL A 33 -21.82 -9.70 15.39
CA VAL A 33 -20.67 -10.61 15.22
C VAL A 33 -19.79 -9.96 14.15
N GLN A 34 -18.77 -9.21 14.57
CA GLN A 34 -17.73 -8.59 13.74
C GLN A 34 -18.23 -8.29 12.32
N ALA A 35 -19.08 -7.29 12.15
CA ALA A 35 -19.09 -6.60 10.87
C ALA A 35 -17.65 -6.10 10.71
N ASN A 36 -16.86 -6.81 9.90
CA ASN A 36 -15.46 -6.51 9.69
C ASN A 36 -15.45 -5.26 8.79
N LEU A 37 -15.56 -4.10 9.45
CA LEU A 37 -15.91 -2.82 8.84
C LEU A 37 -14.73 -2.21 8.04
N GLY A 38 -13.54 -2.80 8.13
CA GLY A 38 -12.36 -2.35 7.38
C GLY A 38 -12.43 -2.63 5.87
N PRO A 39 -11.51 -2.02 5.11
CA PRO A 39 -11.39 -2.26 3.67
C PRO A 39 -11.12 -3.75 3.35
N PRO A 40 -11.50 -4.23 2.15
CA PRO A 40 -11.31 -5.62 1.75
C PRO A 40 -9.86 -6.11 1.80
N ALA A 41 -8.92 -5.26 1.40
CA ALA A 41 -7.49 -5.48 1.63
C ALA A 41 -6.78 -4.14 1.87
N VAL A 42 -5.66 -4.19 2.57
CA VAL A 42 -4.79 -3.04 2.84
C VAL A 42 -3.37 -3.42 2.51
N LEU A 43 -2.76 -2.72 1.55
CA LEU A 43 -1.31 -2.76 1.37
C LEU A 43 -0.70 -1.62 2.16
N ASN A 44 0.07 -1.97 3.18
CA ASN A 44 0.78 -1.03 4.04
C ASN A 44 2.25 -0.98 3.62
N LEU A 45 2.75 0.22 3.32
CA LEU A 45 4.10 0.50 2.86
C LEU A 45 4.84 1.32 3.92
N GLY A 46 5.89 0.72 4.48
CA GLY A 46 6.75 1.35 5.48
C GLY A 46 7.73 2.37 4.90
N PRO A 47 8.38 3.16 5.77
CA PRO A 47 9.33 4.20 5.36
C PRO A 47 10.47 3.66 4.50
N GLU A 48 10.93 2.44 4.73
CA GLU A 48 12.02 1.82 3.97
C GLU A 48 11.65 1.62 2.49
N ILE A 49 10.39 1.26 2.21
CA ILE A 49 9.89 1.12 0.83
C ILE A 49 9.76 2.49 0.18
N ILE A 50 9.25 3.47 0.92
CA ILE A 50 9.09 4.85 0.43
C ILE A 50 10.45 5.46 0.08
N GLU A 51 11.42 5.36 0.99
CA GLU A 51 12.79 5.83 0.78
C GLU A 51 13.45 5.14 -0.41
N LYS A 52 13.30 3.82 -0.54
CA LYS A 52 13.91 3.05 -1.63
C LYS A 52 13.39 3.46 -2.99
N TYR A 53 12.06 3.49 -3.18
CA TYR A 53 11.46 3.83 -4.47
C TYR A 53 11.71 5.30 -4.83
N LEU A 54 11.51 6.22 -3.89
CA LEU A 54 11.74 7.64 -4.15
C LEU A 54 13.21 7.95 -4.44
N THR A 55 14.15 7.30 -3.75
CA THR A 55 15.60 7.43 -4.06
C THR A 55 15.91 6.93 -5.47
N GLN A 56 15.25 5.85 -5.91
CA GLN A 56 15.43 5.32 -7.25
C GLN A 56 14.87 6.29 -8.30
N GLU A 57 13.67 6.82 -8.09
CA GLU A 57 13.09 7.76 -9.05
C GLU A 57 13.85 9.10 -9.10
N LEU A 58 14.37 9.59 -7.98
CA LEU A 58 15.27 10.75 -7.99
C LEU A 58 16.53 10.52 -8.84
N LYS A 59 17.05 9.27 -8.87
CA LYS A 59 18.16 8.91 -9.76
C LYS A 59 17.72 8.84 -11.22
N ASN A 60 16.54 8.26 -11.48
CA ASN A 60 15.98 8.13 -12.84
C ASN A 60 15.71 9.51 -13.48
N HIS A 61 15.31 10.49 -12.66
CA HIS A 61 15.10 11.88 -13.08
C HIS A 61 16.38 12.74 -13.03
N ASP A 62 17.56 12.12 -12.98
CA ASP A 62 18.87 12.77 -13.03
C ASP A 62 19.03 13.92 -12.00
N ALA A 63 18.41 13.79 -10.81
CA ALA A 63 18.41 14.83 -9.79
C ALA A 63 19.83 15.30 -9.40
N THR A 64 20.81 14.38 -9.43
CA THR A 64 22.21 14.72 -9.17
C THR A 64 22.84 15.55 -10.30
N ALA A 65 22.50 15.30 -11.56
CA ALA A 65 22.97 16.11 -12.68
C ALA A 65 22.42 17.54 -12.61
N ILE A 66 21.15 17.68 -12.21
CA ILE A 66 20.52 18.99 -11.99
C ILE A 66 21.24 19.77 -10.89
N LEU A 67 21.67 19.09 -9.81
CA LEU A 67 22.49 19.71 -8.77
C LEU A 67 23.88 20.15 -9.29
N HIS A 68 24.45 19.44 -10.27
CA HIS A 68 25.71 19.84 -10.91
C HIS A 68 25.58 21.10 -11.77
N GLU A 69 24.41 21.31 -12.37
CA GLU A 69 24.12 22.43 -13.28
C GLU A 69 23.57 23.68 -12.57
N LEU A 70 23.54 23.68 -11.23
CA LEU A 70 23.01 24.80 -10.46
C LEU A 70 23.70 26.12 -10.82
N PRO A 71 22.94 27.19 -11.17
CA PRO A 71 23.48 28.47 -11.58
C PRO A 71 23.92 29.31 -10.37
N LEU A 72 24.94 28.85 -9.62
CA LEU A 72 25.41 29.46 -8.38
C LEU A 72 25.72 30.96 -8.49
N LEU A 73 26.30 31.38 -9.62
CA LEU A 73 26.64 32.79 -9.87
C LEU A 73 25.40 33.66 -10.03
N SER A 74 24.44 33.22 -10.84
CA SER A 74 23.19 33.95 -11.07
C SER A 74 22.35 33.99 -9.80
N ALA A 75 22.32 32.89 -9.03
CA ALA A 75 21.60 32.86 -7.77
C ALA A 75 22.16 33.85 -6.74
N MET A 76 23.48 34.05 -6.67
CA MET A 76 24.08 35.09 -5.83
C MET A 76 23.73 36.52 -6.29
N GLN A 77 23.42 36.71 -7.57
CA GLN A 77 22.97 38.01 -8.09
C GLN A 77 21.53 38.30 -7.65
N ASP A 78 20.66 37.31 -7.85
CA ASP A 78 19.21 37.44 -7.61
C ASP A 78 18.84 37.32 -6.12
N GLY A 79 19.63 36.57 -5.35
CA GLY A 79 19.42 36.31 -3.92
C GLY A 79 19.67 37.52 -3.01
N SER A 80 20.09 38.67 -3.56
CA SER A 80 20.28 39.91 -2.81
C SER A 80 18.97 40.53 -2.34
N GLY A 81 17.82 40.18 -2.94
CA GLY A 81 16.48 40.55 -2.46
C GLY A 81 16.24 42.07 -2.33
N GLY A 82 17.04 42.89 -3.02
CA GLY A 82 17.01 44.36 -2.87
C GLY A 82 17.69 44.90 -1.60
N ILE A 83 18.45 44.08 -0.88
CA ILE A 83 19.21 44.50 0.31
C ILE A 83 20.46 45.29 -0.15
N PRO A 84 20.58 46.60 0.19
CA PRO A 84 21.65 47.46 -0.34
C PRO A 84 23.07 46.97 -0.04
N ILE A 85 23.25 46.29 1.09
CA ILE A 85 24.55 45.77 1.54
C ILE A 85 24.97 44.56 0.70
N LEU A 86 24.04 43.65 0.39
CA LEU A 86 24.28 42.47 -0.44
C LEU A 86 24.50 42.88 -1.91
N ASP A 87 23.84 43.93 -2.39
CA ASP A 87 24.01 44.45 -3.76
C ASP A 87 25.42 45.06 -3.99
N ASN A 88 25.93 45.80 -3.01
CA ASN A 88 27.32 46.30 -3.06
C ASN A 88 28.35 45.18 -2.91
N LEU A 89 28.07 44.18 -2.06
CA LEU A 89 28.90 43.00 -1.91
C LEU A 89 28.96 42.20 -3.22
N MET A 90 27.80 41.97 -3.84
CA MET A 90 27.65 41.26 -5.11
C MET A 90 28.51 41.90 -6.21
N ARG A 91 28.37 43.22 -6.44
CA ARG A 91 29.17 43.93 -7.45
C ARG A 91 30.68 43.84 -7.19
N SER A 92 31.09 43.89 -5.93
CA SER A 92 32.51 43.79 -5.55
C SER A 92 33.06 42.38 -5.75
N VAL A 93 32.32 41.35 -5.32
CA VAL A 93 32.75 39.95 -5.31
C VAL A 93 32.74 39.35 -6.71
N LEU A 94 31.66 39.52 -7.49
CA LEU A 94 31.50 38.88 -8.80
C LEU A 94 32.57 39.31 -9.81
N ARG A 95 33.13 40.52 -9.66
CA ARG A 95 34.22 41.02 -10.53
C ARG A 95 35.47 40.14 -10.46
N TYR A 96 35.67 39.43 -9.36
CA TYR A 96 36.84 38.58 -9.13
C TYR A 96 36.54 37.09 -9.34
N ILE A 97 35.38 36.73 -9.89
CA ILE A 97 35.03 35.33 -10.13
C ILE A 97 35.02 35.05 -11.63
N ILE A 98 35.87 34.12 -12.06
CA ILE A 98 35.88 33.65 -13.46
C ILE A 98 34.73 32.66 -13.65
N TRP A 99 34.61 31.71 -12.73
CA TRP A 99 33.50 30.76 -12.70
C TRP A 99 33.31 30.21 -11.28
N MET A 100 32.07 29.83 -10.99
CA MET A 100 31.70 29.04 -9.82
C MET A 100 30.70 27.97 -10.24
N ARG A 101 30.98 26.71 -9.92
CA ARG A 101 30.12 25.58 -10.30
C ARG A 101 30.19 24.44 -9.30
N VAL A 102 29.16 23.61 -9.27
CA VAL A 102 29.12 22.39 -8.45
C VAL A 102 30.00 21.32 -9.10
N THR A 103 31.04 20.92 -8.38
CA THR A 103 32.03 19.92 -8.81
C THR A 103 31.70 18.50 -8.34
N SER A 104 30.92 18.37 -7.28
CA SER A 104 30.37 17.11 -6.77
C SER A 104 29.01 17.39 -6.17
N ALA A 105 28.03 16.54 -6.44
CA ALA A 105 26.72 16.55 -5.79
C ALA A 105 26.33 15.13 -5.40
N ASN A 106 25.75 14.95 -4.22
CA ASN A 106 25.23 13.68 -3.76
C ASN A 106 23.93 13.90 -3.00
N ILE A 107 22.94 13.07 -3.29
CA ILE A 107 21.73 12.90 -2.47
C ILE A 107 22.06 11.80 -1.46
N LEU A 108 22.01 12.12 -0.18
CA LEU A 108 22.25 11.17 0.90
C LEU A 108 20.99 10.33 1.15
N GLN A 109 21.05 9.44 2.14
CA GLN A 109 19.90 8.62 2.52
C GLN A 109 18.72 9.52 2.94
N LEU A 110 17.57 9.31 2.30
CA LEU A 110 16.32 9.97 2.64
C LEU A 110 15.84 9.51 4.01
N ALA A 111 15.03 10.34 4.67
CA ALA A 111 14.33 9.95 5.89
C ALA A 111 12.85 10.29 5.80
N VAL A 112 11.98 9.32 6.05
CA VAL A 112 10.52 9.51 6.07
C VAL A 112 10.03 9.53 7.52
N GLN A 113 9.28 10.56 7.88
CA GLN A 113 8.77 10.76 9.24
C GLN A 113 7.31 11.19 9.22
N PRO A 114 6.53 10.93 10.29
CA PRO A 114 5.21 11.52 10.44
C PRO A 114 5.34 13.03 10.61
N SER A 115 4.39 13.78 10.05
CA SER A 115 4.19 15.18 10.42
C SER A 115 3.59 15.30 11.83
N THR A 116 3.63 16.51 12.40
CA THR A 116 2.85 16.84 13.60
C THR A 116 1.33 16.87 13.33
N TYR A 117 0.95 16.91 12.05
CA TYR A 117 -0.44 16.83 11.61
C TYR A 117 -0.77 15.42 11.15
N ASP A 118 -1.93 14.92 11.58
CA ASP A 118 -2.43 13.62 11.15
C ASP A 118 -2.59 13.57 9.62
N GLN A 119 -2.24 12.43 9.02
CA GLN A 119 -2.34 12.17 7.57
C GLN A 119 -1.32 12.90 6.67
N GLU A 120 -0.14 13.23 7.19
CA GLU A 120 0.95 13.82 6.39
C GLU A 120 2.30 13.16 6.71
N LEU A 121 3.13 12.96 5.68
CA LEU A 121 4.50 12.48 5.81
C LEU A 121 5.49 13.55 5.38
N VAL A 122 6.52 13.75 6.18
CA VAL A 122 7.66 14.60 5.86
C VAL A 122 8.78 13.71 5.33
N VAL A 123 9.17 13.94 4.08
CA VAL A 123 10.36 13.36 3.47
C VAL A 123 11.49 14.36 3.56
N ARG A 124 12.54 13.99 4.28
CA ARG A 124 13.80 14.75 4.35
C ARG A 124 14.76 14.20 3.32
N ILE A 125 15.30 15.09 2.49
CA ILE A 125 16.24 14.77 1.41
C ILE A 125 17.53 15.54 1.69
N PRO A 126 18.51 14.92 2.39
CA PRO A 126 19.77 15.59 2.69
C PRO A 126 20.68 15.60 1.46
N LEU A 127 21.24 16.77 1.16
CA LEU A 127 22.10 17.01 0.02
C LEU A 127 23.50 17.39 0.49
N ASN A 128 24.51 16.83 -0.17
CA ASN A 128 25.90 17.21 0.03
C ASN A 128 26.51 17.61 -1.32
N MET A 129 26.93 18.87 -1.43
CA MET A 129 27.50 19.43 -2.64
C MET A 129 28.87 20.06 -2.36
N VAL A 130 29.76 20.01 -3.34
CA VAL A 130 31.04 20.73 -3.32
C VAL A 130 31.10 21.65 -4.51
N ALA A 131 31.15 22.96 -4.28
CA ALA A 131 31.32 23.97 -5.32
C ALA A 131 32.78 24.42 -5.42
N GLY A 132 33.28 24.47 -6.65
CA GLY A 132 34.57 25.07 -6.97
C GLY A 132 34.41 26.52 -7.38
N LEU A 133 35.33 27.37 -6.94
CA LEU A 133 35.43 28.78 -7.26
C LEU A 133 36.81 29.07 -7.86
N ASN A 134 36.81 29.56 -9.09
CA ASN A 134 38.02 30.00 -9.78
C ASN A 134 38.06 31.54 -9.87
N THR A 135 39.21 32.12 -9.56
CA THR A 135 39.39 33.57 -9.50
C THR A 135 40.68 33.95 -10.22
N PRO A 136 40.81 35.15 -10.78
CA PRO A 136 42.05 35.59 -11.41
C PRO A 136 43.17 35.87 -10.39
N LEU A 137 42.81 35.98 -9.10
CA LEU A 137 43.73 36.36 -8.02
C LEU A 137 44.57 35.19 -7.50
N ILE A 138 44.12 33.94 -7.72
CA ILE A 138 44.78 32.73 -7.23
C ILE A 138 44.73 31.61 -8.25
N LYS A 139 45.85 30.86 -8.36
CA LYS A 139 45.94 29.70 -9.25
C LYS A 139 45.20 28.46 -8.70
N THR A 140 44.94 28.43 -7.40
CA THR A 140 44.31 27.29 -6.72
C THR A 140 42.80 27.43 -6.68
N LEU A 141 42.08 26.35 -6.96
CA LEU A 141 40.63 26.30 -6.87
C LEU A 141 40.20 26.39 -5.39
N VAL A 142 39.34 27.36 -5.07
CA VAL A 142 38.70 27.43 -3.75
C VAL A 142 37.49 26.50 -3.77
N GLN A 143 37.32 25.69 -2.72
CA GLN A 143 36.24 24.72 -2.65
C GLN A 143 35.36 24.97 -1.43
N PHE A 144 34.06 25.03 -1.66
CA PHE A 144 33.02 25.19 -0.65
C PHE A 144 32.23 23.89 -0.54
N GLN A 145 32.16 23.33 0.66
CA GLN A 145 31.23 22.27 0.98
C GLN A 145 29.91 22.86 1.45
N MET A 146 28.83 22.42 0.82
CA MET A 146 27.46 22.91 1.00
C MET A 146 26.59 21.72 1.37
N ASN A 147 26.21 21.62 2.63
CA ASN A 147 25.24 20.62 3.09
C ASN A 147 23.91 21.33 3.30
N THR A 148 22.83 20.81 2.72
CA THR A 148 21.48 21.37 2.89
C THR A 148 20.47 20.23 2.96
N GLU A 149 19.28 20.49 3.49
CA GLU A 149 18.19 19.53 3.54
C GLU A 149 16.96 20.13 2.88
N ILE A 150 16.38 19.39 1.93
CA ILE A 150 15.04 19.66 1.40
C ILE A 150 14.02 18.89 2.21
N GLN A 151 12.88 19.51 2.48
CA GLN A 151 11.72 18.88 3.09
C GLN A 151 10.56 18.89 2.09
N ALA A 152 10.06 17.70 1.78
CA ALA A 152 8.88 17.50 0.96
C ALA A 152 7.74 16.91 1.81
N LEU A 153 6.52 17.36 1.56
CA LEU A 153 5.36 17.01 2.37
C LEU A 153 4.32 16.24 1.54
N ILE A 154 4.16 14.97 1.85
CA ILE A 154 3.18 14.09 1.21
C ILE A 154 1.88 14.14 2.01
N ARG A 155 0.75 14.33 1.33
CA ARG A 155 -0.59 14.40 1.92
C ARG A 155 -1.60 13.61 1.12
N VAL A 156 -2.68 13.21 1.78
CA VAL A 156 -3.86 12.66 1.12
C VAL A 156 -4.72 13.81 0.60
N GLU A 157 -4.75 14.00 -0.71
CA GLU A 157 -5.58 15.00 -1.34
C GLU A 157 -6.94 14.41 -1.74
N LYS A 158 -8.02 15.02 -1.24
CA LYS A 158 -9.39 14.69 -1.64
C LYS A 158 -9.73 15.45 -2.91
N SER A 159 -9.86 14.74 -4.03
CA SER A 159 -10.35 15.34 -5.26
C SER A 159 -11.81 15.78 -5.13
N LYS A 160 -12.18 16.89 -5.78
CA LYS A 160 -13.56 17.40 -5.83
C LYS A 160 -14.52 16.46 -6.59
N SER A 161 -13.99 15.60 -7.47
CA SER A 161 -14.79 14.72 -8.34
C SER A 161 -14.16 13.34 -8.61
N GLY A 162 -13.05 13.00 -7.95
CA GLY A 162 -12.30 11.75 -8.16
C GLY A 162 -11.92 11.03 -6.87
N PRO A 163 -11.31 9.84 -6.96
CA PRO A 163 -10.78 9.14 -5.79
C PRO A 163 -9.70 9.98 -5.12
N ALA A 164 -9.60 9.88 -3.79
CA ALA A 164 -8.50 10.50 -3.05
C ALA A 164 -7.17 9.94 -3.55
N ARG A 165 -6.13 10.79 -3.58
CA ARG A 165 -4.79 10.44 -4.07
C ARG A 165 -3.73 10.95 -3.10
N LEU A 166 -2.56 10.33 -3.12
CA LEU A 166 -1.39 10.91 -2.48
C LEU A 166 -0.85 12.00 -3.40
N ASN A 167 -0.48 13.14 -2.82
CA ASN A 167 0.15 14.23 -3.54
C ASN A 167 1.28 14.81 -2.69
N LEU A 168 2.33 15.27 -3.36
CA LEU A 168 3.35 16.09 -2.76
C LEU A 168 2.82 17.54 -2.74
N SER A 169 2.43 17.99 -1.55
CA SER A 169 1.72 19.25 -1.36
C SER A 169 2.64 20.46 -1.19
N ASP A 170 3.85 20.23 -0.67
CA ASP A 170 4.84 21.28 -0.45
C ASP A 170 6.26 20.69 -0.59
N CYS A 171 7.17 21.52 -1.07
CA CYS A 171 8.60 21.24 -1.14
C CYS A 171 9.36 22.52 -0.83
N SER A 172 10.21 22.46 0.19
CA SER A 172 10.92 23.61 0.70
C SER A 172 12.36 23.28 1.06
N SER A 173 13.22 24.30 0.99
CA SER A 173 14.59 24.28 1.50
C SER A 173 14.77 25.50 2.39
N SER A 174 15.43 25.34 3.53
CA SER A 174 15.60 26.40 4.53
C SER A 174 17.05 26.86 4.63
N GLU A 175 17.27 28.13 4.99
CA GLU A 175 18.59 28.63 5.40
C GLU A 175 19.09 27.94 6.67
N ASN A 176 18.19 27.53 7.57
CA ASN A 176 18.56 26.91 8.85
C ASN A 176 19.18 25.52 8.69
N THR A 177 18.91 24.83 7.59
CA THR A 177 19.48 23.52 7.27
C THR A 177 20.77 23.63 6.47
N LEU A 178 21.10 24.82 5.96
CA LEU A 178 22.31 25.06 5.19
C LEU A 178 23.53 25.16 6.10
N ARG A 179 24.51 24.28 5.87
CA ARG A 179 25.86 24.38 6.41
C ARG A 179 26.84 24.59 5.28
N LEU A 180 27.45 25.75 5.29
CA LEU A 180 28.47 26.15 4.32
C LEU A 180 29.83 26.18 5.00
N SER A 181 30.83 25.56 4.38
CA SER A 181 32.19 25.50 4.91
C SER A 181 33.24 25.50 3.81
N LEU A 182 34.45 25.94 4.15
CA LEU A 182 35.62 25.91 3.28
C LEU A 182 36.38 24.61 3.49
N LEU A 183 36.68 23.87 2.41
CA LEU A 183 37.40 22.60 2.51
C LEU A 183 38.90 22.78 2.80
N ASN A 184 39.50 23.88 2.35
CA ASN A 184 40.93 24.14 2.46
C ASN A 184 41.20 25.41 3.27
N LYS A 185 42.30 25.44 4.03
CA LYS A 185 42.79 26.67 4.66
C LYS A 185 43.36 27.58 3.57
N LEU A 186 42.88 28.82 3.55
CA LEU A 186 43.28 29.80 2.54
C LEU A 186 44.11 30.92 3.18
N SER A 187 44.81 31.69 2.34
CA SER A 187 45.49 32.91 2.78
C SER A 187 44.46 33.97 3.21
N PHE A 188 44.91 34.94 4.03
CA PHE A 188 44.04 35.96 4.61
C PHE A 188 43.11 36.67 3.60
N MET A 189 43.65 37.04 2.44
CA MET A 189 42.89 37.73 1.39
C MET A 189 41.82 36.83 0.76
N VAL A 190 42.12 35.56 0.56
CA VAL A 190 41.19 34.60 -0.03
C VAL A 190 40.13 34.16 0.98
N ASN A 191 40.47 34.11 2.27
CA ASN A 191 39.47 33.95 3.34
C ASN A 191 38.44 35.09 3.33
N SER A 192 38.87 36.33 3.13
CA SER A 192 37.96 37.47 3.03
C SER A 192 37.00 37.34 1.83
N LEU A 193 37.52 37.00 0.64
CA LEU A 193 36.70 36.75 -0.54
C LEU A 193 35.73 35.59 -0.32
N ALA A 194 36.20 34.48 0.26
CA ALA A 194 35.41 33.30 0.53
C ALA A 194 34.27 33.58 1.51
N ASN A 195 34.52 34.33 2.58
CA ASN A 195 33.48 34.74 3.52
C ASN A 195 32.39 35.58 2.84
N ASN A 196 32.77 36.46 1.92
CA ASN A 196 31.80 37.26 1.17
C ASN A 196 30.95 36.39 0.22
N VAL A 197 31.57 35.41 -0.46
CA VAL A 197 30.84 34.42 -1.27
C VAL A 197 29.88 33.62 -0.40
N MET A 198 30.31 33.19 0.78
CA MET A 198 29.47 32.46 1.72
C MET A 198 28.24 33.28 2.13
N ASN A 199 28.42 34.56 2.46
CA ASN A 199 27.32 35.46 2.84
C ASN A 199 26.29 35.67 1.70
N LEU A 200 26.72 35.58 0.43
CA LEU A 200 25.82 35.65 -0.72
C LEU A 200 25.08 34.32 -0.97
N LEU A 201 25.74 33.19 -0.72
CA LEU A 201 25.16 31.86 -0.95
C LEU A 201 24.14 31.47 0.12
N VAL A 202 24.29 31.94 1.36
CA VAL A 202 23.38 31.58 2.46
C VAL A 202 21.90 31.82 2.11
N PRO A 203 21.48 33.01 1.66
CA PRO A 203 20.09 33.25 1.28
C PRO A 203 19.73 32.72 -0.13
N ALA A 204 20.70 32.65 -1.03
CA ALA A 204 20.47 32.29 -2.44
C ALA A 204 20.33 30.78 -2.66
N LEU A 205 21.16 29.98 -2.00
CA LEU A 205 21.28 28.55 -2.26
C LEU A 205 20.00 27.78 -1.93
N PRO A 206 19.31 28.00 -0.79
CA PRO A 206 18.05 27.30 -0.50
C PRO A 206 16.97 27.59 -1.54
N GLN A 207 16.83 28.85 -1.98
CA GLN A 207 15.87 29.22 -3.03
C GLN A 207 16.21 28.58 -4.37
N MET A 208 17.48 28.58 -4.75
CA MET A 208 17.92 27.98 -6.00
C MET A 208 17.69 26.46 -6.02
N VAL A 209 18.05 25.78 -4.93
CA VAL A 209 17.83 24.33 -4.76
C VAL A 209 16.33 24.01 -4.79
N LYS A 210 15.50 24.79 -4.09
CA LYS A 210 14.04 24.67 -4.16
C LYS A 210 13.54 24.78 -5.61
N ASN A 211 13.94 25.82 -6.33
CA ASN A 211 13.43 26.10 -7.67
C ASN A 211 13.82 25.03 -8.71
N HIS A 212 15.00 24.42 -8.57
CA HIS A 212 15.48 23.41 -9.53
C HIS A 212 15.13 21.98 -9.13
N LEU A 213 15.14 21.66 -7.83
CA LEU A 213 14.97 20.28 -7.37
C LEU A 213 13.53 19.94 -6.96
N CYS A 214 12.74 20.88 -6.46
CA CYS A 214 11.35 20.58 -6.09
C CYS A 214 10.48 20.06 -7.27
N PRO A 215 10.60 20.60 -8.50
CA PRO A 215 9.89 20.03 -9.66
C PRO A 215 10.29 18.58 -9.95
N VAL A 216 11.57 18.25 -9.75
CA VAL A 216 12.13 16.91 -9.95
C VAL A 216 11.63 15.96 -8.88
N ILE A 217 11.59 16.41 -7.61
CA ILE A 217 11.06 15.63 -6.50
C ILE A 217 9.57 15.36 -6.69
N GLN A 218 8.81 16.32 -7.20
CA GLN A 218 7.40 16.11 -7.57
C GLN A 218 7.26 15.01 -8.61
N GLN A 219 8.01 15.07 -9.71
CA GLN A 219 7.96 14.06 -10.77
C GLN A 219 8.38 12.68 -10.26
N ALA A 220 9.48 12.62 -9.49
CA ALA A 220 9.93 11.38 -8.87
C ALA A 220 8.90 10.79 -7.90
N PHE A 221 8.18 11.63 -7.16
CA PHE A 221 7.10 11.19 -6.29
C PHE A 221 5.88 10.68 -7.07
N ASP A 222 5.49 11.37 -8.15
CA ASP A 222 4.38 10.95 -9.01
C ASP A 222 4.64 9.55 -9.62
N ASP A 223 5.88 9.30 -10.06
CA ASP A 223 6.30 7.99 -10.57
C ASP A 223 6.37 6.93 -9.46
N THR A 224 6.90 7.30 -8.28
CA THR A 224 6.91 6.43 -7.09
C THR A 224 5.48 6.02 -6.70
N TYR A 225 4.54 6.96 -6.70
CA TYR A 225 3.14 6.67 -6.40
C TYR A 225 2.51 5.77 -7.45
N SER A 226 2.81 6.00 -8.75
CA SER A 226 2.40 5.11 -9.84
C SER A 226 2.89 3.68 -9.61
N ASP A 227 4.13 3.51 -9.18
CA ASP A 227 4.69 2.19 -8.87
C ASP A 227 4.04 1.54 -7.64
N PHE A 228 3.70 2.30 -6.61
CA PHE A 228 2.92 1.78 -5.49
C PHE A 228 1.53 1.30 -5.91
N LEU A 229 0.88 2.04 -6.82
CA LEU A 229 -0.38 1.61 -7.39
C LEU A 229 -0.21 0.36 -8.23
N LYS A 230 0.87 0.22 -8.99
CA LYS A 230 1.17 -1.00 -9.74
C LYS A 230 1.30 -2.20 -8.81
N LEU A 231 2.10 -2.10 -7.74
CA LEU A 231 2.22 -3.15 -6.72
C LEU A 231 0.87 -3.59 -6.15
N ALA A 232 -0.08 -2.67 -6.03
CA ALA A 232 -1.40 -2.92 -5.47
C ALA A 232 -2.48 -3.32 -6.48
N THR A 233 -2.36 -2.92 -7.75
CA THR A 233 -3.46 -2.93 -8.73
C THR A 233 -3.10 -3.52 -10.08
N GLU A 234 -1.85 -3.97 -10.28
CA GLU A 234 -1.47 -4.77 -11.44
C GLU A 234 -2.35 -6.01 -11.47
N ASN A 235 -3.46 -5.87 -12.22
CA ASN A 235 -4.44 -6.84 -12.71
C ASN A 235 -5.53 -6.18 -13.59
N HIS A 236 -5.20 -5.14 -14.37
CA HIS A 236 -6.10 -4.65 -15.42
C HIS A 236 -5.37 -4.27 -16.73
N PRO A 237 -5.86 -4.72 -17.91
CA PRO A 237 -5.27 -4.36 -19.19
C PRO A 237 -5.72 -2.95 -19.59
N THR A 238 -4.78 -2.01 -19.65
CA THR A 238 -5.00 -0.73 -20.35
C THR A 238 -4.46 -0.80 -21.78
N GLN A 239 -5.23 -0.21 -22.70
CA GLN A 239 -5.00 -0.20 -24.14
C GLN A 239 -3.63 0.35 -24.56
N PRO A 240 -3.12 -0.05 -25.74
CA PRO A 240 -1.81 0.35 -26.23
C PRO A 240 -1.80 1.80 -26.74
N HIS A 241 -0.90 2.62 -26.21
CA HIS A 241 -0.37 3.78 -26.93
C HIS A 241 0.74 3.34 -27.90
N PRO A 242 0.95 4.05 -29.02
CA PRO A 242 1.91 3.63 -30.05
C PRO A 242 3.35 3.85 -29.59
N PRO A 243 4.31 3.07 -30.13
CA PRO A 243 5.67 3.04 -29.62
C PRO A 243 6.51 4.18 -30.19
N THR A 244 7.09 5.00 -29.32
CA THR A 244 8.34 5.70 -29.62
C THR A 244 9.50 4.82 -29.16
N SER A 245 10.12 4.18 -30.15
CA SER A 245 11.51 3.67 -30.18
C SER A 245 12.16 3.21 -28.87
N GLN A 246 12.33 1.89 -28.81
CA GLN A 246 13.33 1.15 -28.00
C GLN A 246 13.13 1.20 -26.48
N ALA A 247 12.12 0.47 -26.01
CA ALA A 247 12.07 -0.01 -24.63
C ALA A 247 11.98 -1.55 -24.61
N PHE A 248 12.86 -2.12 -23.82
CA PHE A 248 13.00 -3.53 -23.44
C PHE A 248 11.62 -4.14 -23.08
N PHE A 249 11.28 -5.29 -23.66
CA PHE A 249 10.11 -6.07 -23.25
C PHE A 249 10.30 -6.58 -21.81
N LEU A 250 9.55 -6.04 -20.86
CA LEU A 250 9.32 -6.66 -19.54
C LEU A 250 7.90 -7.25 -19.49
N PRO A 251 7.66 -8.28 -18.66
CA PRO A 251 6.48 -9.13 -18.79
C PRO A 251 5.20 -8.37 -18.44
N ARG A 252 4.14 -8.60 -19.22
CA ARG A 252 2.77 -8.20 -18.85
C ARG A 252 2.33 -9.08 -17.68
N GLU A 253 2.21 -8.51 -16.50
CA GLU A 253 1.74 -9.24 -15.31
C GLU A 253 0.21 -9.18 -15.19
N ALA A 254 -0.37 -10.30 -14.78
CA ALA A 254 -1.74 -10.73 -15.02
C ALA A 254 -2.45 -11.05 -13.69
N PRO A 255 -3.81 -11.10 -13.67
CA PRO A 255 -4.64 -11.44 -12.50
C PRO A 255 -3.98 -12.45 -11.55
N VAL A 256 -4.10 -12.27 -10.23
CA VAL A 256 -3.69 -13.31 -9.29
C VAL A 256 -4.50 -14.55 -9.63
N GLY A 257 -3.83 -15.50 -10.30
CA GLY A 257 -4.49 -16.63 -10.93
C GLY A 257 -5.08 -17.53 -9.86
N LEU A 258 -6.40 -17.71 -9.90
CA LEU A 258 -7.08 -18.75 -9.15
C LEU A 258 -7.38 -19.85 -10.16
N SER A 259 -7.15 -21.11 -9.84
CA SER A 259 -7.52 -22.20 -10.76
C SER A 259 -8.72 -22.92 -10.16
N PRO A 260 -9.97 -22.61 -10.58
CA PRO A 260 -10.39 -21.69 -11.65
C PRO A 260 -10.56 -20.22 -11.21
N GLY A 261 -10.41 -19.26 -12.15
CA GLY A 261 -10.70 -17.84 -11.94
C GLY A 261 -9.51 -16.90 -11.73
N ALA A 262 -9.77 -15.77 -11.07
CA ALA A 262 -8.75 -14.76 -10.80
C ALA A 262 -9.17 -13.80 -9.68
N LEU A 263 -8.20 -13.19 -9.01
CA LEU A 263 -8.42 -12.11 -8.04
C LEU A 263 -7.75 -10.83 -8.55
N THR A 264 -8.50 -9.73 -8.54
CA THR A 264 -7.98 -8.41 -8.93
C THR A 264 -8.22 -7.39 -7.83
N PHE A 265 -7.22 -6.56 -7.58
CA PHE A 265 -7.30 -5.45 -6.65
C PHE A 265 -7.33 -4.13 -7.41
N ASP A 266 -8.08 -3.17 -6.90
CA ASP A 266 -8.09 -1.79 -7.38
C ASP A 266 -7.98 -0.85 -6.16
N LEU A 267 -7.49 0.37 -6.36
CA LEU A 267 -7.45 1.36 -5.28
C LEU A 267 -8.88 1.76 -4.86
N LEU A 268 -9.14 1.68 -3.56
CA LEU A 268 -10.31 2.27 -2.91
C LEU A 268 -9.99 3.68 -2.41
N SER A 269 -8.96 3.79 -1.58
CA SER A 269 -8.45 5.08 -1.07
C SER A 269 -7.04 4.93 -0.51
N PRO A 270 -6.17 5.94 -0.64
CA PRO A 270 -4.97 6.03 0.14
C PRO A 270 -5.26 6.63 1.52
N ALA A 271 -4.44 6.26 2.49
CA ALA A 271 -4.35 6.88 3.81
C ALA A 271 -2.89 6.95 4.24
N ILE A 272 -2.62 7.81 5.22
CA ILE A 272 -1.32 7.91 5.88
C ILE A 272 -1.58 7.65 7.37
N GLN A 273 -0.80 6.74 7.94
CA GLN A 273 -0.84 6.42 9.35
C GLN A 273 0.58 6.26 9.87
N ASP A 274 0.91 6.97 10.94
CA ASP A 274 2.28 7.05 11.47
C ASP A 274 3.28 7.43 10.37
N SER A 275 4.28 6.59 10.10
CA SER A 275 5.27 6.79 9.02
C SER A 275 4.94 6.00 7.75
N ASN A 276 3.73 5.47 7.65
CA ASN A 276 3.34 4.51 6.62
C ASN A 276 2.33 5.07 5.63
N ILE A 277 2.43 4.60 4.38
CA ILE A 277 1.41 4.78 3.36
C ILE A 277 0.53 3.54 3.32
N MET A 278 -0.77 3.72 3.54
CA MET A 278 -1.77 2.66 3.44
C MET A 278 -2.55 2.81 2.15
N LEU A 279 -2.51 1.80 1.29
CA LEU A 279 -3.37 1.68 0.12
C LEU A 279 -4.53 0.75 0.48
N ASN A 280 -5.71 1.32 0.74
CA ASN A 280 -6.93 0.56 0.91
C ASN A 280 -7.40 0.09 -0.46
N LEU A 281 -7.66 -1.21 -0.60
CA LEU A 281 -7.94 -1.86 -1.86
C LEU A 281 -9.36 -2.44 -1.85
N LYS A 282 -10.07 -2.24 -2.96
CA LYS A 282 -11.26 -3.02 -3.30
C LYS A 282 -10.82 -4.27 -4.04
N ALA A 283 -11.58 -5.35 -3.93
CA ALA A 283 -11.24 -6.64 -4.53
C ALA A 283 -12.38 -7.14 -5.41
N LYS A 284 -12.04 -7.78 -6.54
CA LYS A 284 -12.98 -8.49 -7.40
C LYS A 284 -12.49 -9.90 -7.62
N LEU A 285 -13.43 -10.83 -7.49
CA LEU A 285 -13.22 -12.23 -7.81
C LEU A 285 -13.81 -12.49 -9.19
N LEU A 286 -13.03 -13.15 -10.04
CA LEU A 286 -13.36 -13.46 -11.42
C LEU A 286 -13.52 -14.98 -11.59
N ASP A 287 -14.48 -15.40 -12.39
CA ASP A 287 -14.57 -16.80 -12.85
C ASP A 287 -13.58 -17.11 -13.99
N SER A 288 -13.58 -18.35 -14.48
CA SER A 288 -12.73 -18.78 -15.59
C SER A 288 -13.05 -18.10 -16.92
N GLN A 289 -14.18 -17.39 -17.03
CA GLN A 289 -14.55 -16.55 -18.17
C GLN A 289 -14.28 -15.06 -17.90
N ALA A 290 -13.52 -14.73 -16.86
CA ALA A 290 -13.20 -13.37 -16.42
C ALA A 290 -14.43 -12.51 -16.04
N ARG A 291 -15.55 -13.14 -15.67
CA ARG A 291 -16.74 -12.43 -15.17
C ARG A 291 -16.63 -12.25 -13.67
N VAL A 292 -17.02 -11.06 -13.20
CA VAL A 292 -17.02 -10.74 -11.75
C VAL A 292 -18.08 -11.59 -11.05
N THR A 293 -17.66 -12.47 -10.16
CA THR A 293 -18.54 -13.28 -9.31
C THR A 293 -18.84 -12.58 -7.99
N ASN A 294 -17.81 -12.00 -7.38
CA ASN A 294 -17.91 -11.28 -6.12
C ASN A 294 -17.18 -9.94 -6.24
N TRP A 295 -17.77 -8.89 -5.65
CA TRP A 295 -17.17 -7.56 -5.62
C TRP A 295 -17.19 -7.01 -4.19
N PHE A 296 -16.01 -6.70 -3.66
CA PHE A 296 -15.80 -6.18 -2.33
C PHE A 296 -15.42 -4.70 -2.45
N ASN A 297 -16.35 -3.79 -2.13
CA ASN A 297 -16.18 -2.35 -2.34
C ASN A 297 -16.48 -1.49 -1.11
N SER A 298 -16.83 -2.10 0.01
CA SER A 298 -17.21 -1.40 1.23
C SER A 298 -16.02 -1.18 2.16
N SER A 299 -15.93 0.03 2.72
CA SER A 299 -15.20 0.29 3.96
C SER A 299 -16.00 1.24 4.83
N VAL A 300 -16.07 0.97 6.13
CA VAL A 300 -16.55 1.88 7.16
C VAL A 300 -15.41 2.03 8.15
N THR A 301 -14.56 3.03 7.93
CA THR A 301 -13.40 3.39 8.77
C THR A 301 -12.20 2.43 8.69
N SER A 302 -11.00 3.00 8.67
CA SER A 302 -9.71 2.28 8.59
C SER A 302 -9.52 1.41 9.83
N LEU A 303 -9.24 0.12 9.63
CA LEU A 303 -8.71 -0.73 10.71
C LEU A 303 -7.36 -0.16 11.15
N MET A 304 -7.23 0.05 12.46
CA MET A 304 -5.97 0.36 13.12
C MET A 304 -5.17 -0.93 13.27
N GLU A 305 -4.47 -1.35 12.22
CA GLU A 305 -3.46 -2.39 12.35
C GLU A 305 -2.15 -1.86 11.76
N THR A 306 -1.20 -1.63 12.67
CA THR A 306 0.15 -1.22 12.33
C THR A 306 0.87 -2.34 11.60
N THR A 307 1.88 -1.98 10.82
CA THR A 307 2.79 -2.96 10.21
C THR A 307 3.35 -3.87 11.31
N PRO A 308 3.37 -5.20 11.12
CA PRO A 308 4.09 -6.09 12.02
C PRO A 308 5.52 -5.57 12.23
N ASP A 309 5.97 -5.56 13.48
CA ASP A 309 7.24 -4.94 13.86
C ASP A 309 8.40 -5.50 13.01
N GLY A 310 9.17 -4.61 12.40
CA GLY A 310 10.33 -4.92 11.54
C GLY A 310 10.03 -5.32 10.09
N ALA A 311 8.76 -5.41 9.65
CA ALA A 311 8.45 -5.67 8.23
C ALA A 311 8.39 -4.36 7.41
N PRO A 312 9.05 -4.27 6.24
CA PRO A 312 9.03 -3.05 5.42
C PRO A 312 7.69 -2.83 4.70
N PHE A 313 6.86 -3.85 4.58
CA PHE A 313 5.49 -3.78 4.07
C PHE A 313 4.63 -4.90 4.65
N SER A 314 3.31 -4.75 4.61
CA SER A 314 2.36 -5.81 4.91
C SER A 314 1.12 -5.75 4.02
N LEU A 315 0.50 -6.91 3.77
CA LEU A 315 -0.78 -7.03 3.08
C LEU A 315 -1.78 -7.65 4.04
N LEU A 316 -2.80 -6.87 4.44
CA LEU A 316 -3.92 -7.35 5.24
C LEU A 316 -5.09 -7.67 4.32
N VAL A 317 -5.73 -8.81 4.53
CA VAL A 317 -6.86 -9.27 3.71
C VAL A 317 -8.02 -9.64 4.63
N ARG A 318 -9.20 -9.11 4.34
CA ARG A 318 -10.40 -9.34 5.15
C ARG A 318 -10.88 -10.80 5.02
N GLN A 319 -11.37 -11.36 6.12
CA GLN A 319 -11.73 -12.79 6.19
C GLN A 319 -12.83 -13.20 5.20
N ASP A 320 -13.81 -12.34 4.92
CA ASP A 320 -14.86 -12.61 3.93
C ASP A 320 -14.30 -12.75 2.50
N LEU A 321 -13.28 -11.96 2.16
CA LEU A 321 -12.54 -12.07 0.91
C LEU A 321 -11.74 -13.38 0.87
N VAL A 322 -11.05 -13.74 1.95
CA VAL A 322 -10.34 -15.03 2.05
C VAL A 322 -11.31 -16.20 1.84
N ASN A 323 -12.47 -16.18 2.51
CA ASN A 323 -13.50 -17.20 2.35
C ASN A 323 -14.02 -17.29 0.92
N ALA A 324 -14.23 -16.16 0.24
CA ALA A 324 -14.66 -16.15 -1.15
C ALA A 324 -13.58 -16.72 -2.09
N ILE A 325 -12.31 -16.39 -1.87
CA ILE A 325 -11.19 -16.95 -2.64
C ILE A 325 -11.15 -18.47 -2.48
N VAL A 326 -11.20 -18.97 -1.25
CA VAL A 326 -11.16 -20.41 -0.97
C VAL A 326 -12.35 -21.13 -1.60
N ASN A 327 -13.55 -20.55 -1.50
CA ASN A 327 -14.75 -21.10 -2.15
C ASN A 327 -14.67 -21.18 -3.68
N THR A 328 -13.85 -20.34 -4.31
CA THR A 328 -13.58 -20.40 -5.75
C THR A 328 -12.51 -21.44 -6.10
N LEU A 329 -11.55 -21.68 -5.21
CA LEU A 329 -10.49 -22.67 -5.41
C LEU A 329 -10.95 -24.11 -5.15
N VAL A 330 -11.95 -24.32 -4.30
CA VAL A 330 -12.45 -25.66 -4.00
C VAL A 330 -13.34 -26.16 -5.14
N PRO A 331 -13.02 -27.32 -5.75
CA PRO A 331 -13.85 -27.96 -6.75
C PRO A 331 -15.27 -28.16 -6.21
N LYS A 332 -16.27 -27.81 -7.02
CA LYS A 332 -17.68 -28.07 -6.68
C LYS A 332 -18.13 -29.43 -7.21
N GLU A 333 -17.28 -30.10 -7.97
CA GLU A 333 -17.51 -31.41 -8.54
C GLU A 333 -17.42 -32.51 -7.48
N GLU A 334 -18.23 -33.54 -7.65
CA GLU A 334 -18.14 -34.75 -6.83
C GLU A 334 -16.81 -35.47 -7.10
N LEU A 335 -16.05 -35.70 -6.03
CA LEU A 335 -14.85 -36.53 -6.09
C LEU A 335 -15.27 -38.00 -5.98
N VAL A 336 -14.95 -38.77 -7.02
CA VAL A 336 -15.26 -40.20 -7.07
C VAL A 336 -13.96 -41.00 -6.93
N ILE A 337 -13.90 -41.84 -5.89
CA ILE A 337 -12.74 -42.67 -5.57
C ILE A 337 -13.14 -44.13 -5.64
N LEU A 338 -12.48 -44.91 -6.50
CA LEU A 338 -12.58 -46.36 -6.49
C LEU A 338 -11.70 -46.92 -5.37
N LEU A 339 -12.30 -47.15 -4.19
CA LEU A 339 -11.57 -47.47 -2.96
C LEU A 339 -10.59 -48.62 -3.16
N ARG A 340 -11.02 -49.74 -3.74
CA ARG A 340 -10.17 -50.93 -3.83
C ARG A 340 -9.03 -50.80 -4.85
N PHE A 341 -9.13 -49.82 -5.76
CA PHE A 341 -8.09 -49.51 -6.75
C PHE A 341 -7.11 -48.46 -6.23
N VAL A 342 -7.63 -47.40 -5.58
CA VAL A 342 -6.84 -46.27 -5.11
C VAL A 342 -6.28 -46.51 -3.71
N ILE A 343 -7.06 -47.11 -2.81
CA ILE A 343 -6.70 -47.35 -1.40
C ILE A 343 -7.19 -48.74 -0.92
N PRO A 344 -6.60 -49.84 -1.43
CA PRO A 344 -7.08 -51.20 -1.19
C PRO A 344 -7.14 -51.60 0.29
N GLU A 345 -6.21 -51.12 1.11
CA GLU A 345 -6.17 -51.38 2.55
C GLU A 345 -7.41 -50.83 3.26
N ILE A 346 -7.84 -49.59 2.96
CA ILE A 346 -9.07 -49.02 3.54
C ILE A 346 -10.29 -49.81 3.08
N ALA A 347 -10.34 -50.23 1.82
CA ALA A 347 -11.45 -51.04 1.30
C ALA A 347 -11.57 -52.40 2.03
N ARG A 348 -10.43 -53.05 2.30
CA ARG A 348 -10.37 -54.32 3.05
C ARG A 348 -10.76 -54.12 4.51
N GLN A 349 -10.27 -53.05 5.14
CA GLN A 349 -10.58 -52.73 6.53
C GLN A 349 -12.08 -52.46 6.69
N LEU A 350 -12.66 -51.61 5.84
CA LEU A 350 -14.09 -51.33 5.82
C LEU A 350 -14.93 -52.62 5.68
N GLN A 351 -14.53 -53.52 4.78
CA GLN A 351 -15.19 -54.80 4.60
C GLN A 351 -15.06 -55.70 5.84
N ALA A 352 -13.91 -55.71 6.50
CA ALA A 352 -13.70 -56.47 7.74
C ALA A 352 -14.55 -55.92 8.89
N ASP A 353 -14.54 -54.60 9.10
CA ASP A 353 -15.30 -53.92 10.16
C ASP A 353 -16.82 -54.15 9.99
N ILE A 354 -17.32 -54.05 8.75
CA ILE A 354 -18.73 -54.30 8.47
C ILE A 354 -19.07 -55.78 8.67
N LYS A 355 -18.14 -56.70 8.41
CA LYS A 355 -18.38 -58.15 8.60
C LYS A 355 -18.58 -58.51 10.06
N GLU A 356 -17.93 -57.80 10.98
CA GLU A 356 -18.14 -57.97 12.42
C GLU A 356 -19.56 -57.58 12.85
N ILE A 357 -20.16 -56.60 12.17
CA ILE A 357 -21.53 -56.13 12.44
C ILE A 357 -22.56 -56.99 11.70
N ASN A 358 -22.35 -57.23 10.41
CA ASN A 358 -23.25 -57.96 9.53
C ASN A 358 -22.50 -58.58 8.33
N ALA A 359 -22.42 -59.92 8.32
CA ALA A 359 -21.73 -60.67 7.29
C ALA A 359 -22.38 -60.57 5.89
N GLU A 360 -23.71 -60.47 5.80
CA GLU A 360 -24.40 -60.32 4.50
C GLU A 360 -24.07 -58.97 3.86
N ALA A 361 -24.12 -57.91 4.67
CA ALA A 361 -23.73 -56.55 4.30
C ALA A 361 -22.28 -56.49 3.79
N ALA A 362 -21.33 -57.11 4.50
CA ALA A 362 -19.93 -57.14 4.08
C ALA A 362 -19.69 -57.89 2.77
N ASN A 363 -20.45 -58.96 2.51
CA ASN A 363 -20.33 -59.73 1.27
C ASN A 363 -20.88 -58.98 0.05
N ARG A 364 -21.73 -57.96 0.24
CA ARG A 364 -22.20 -57.08 -0.84
C ARG A 364 -21.12 -56.09 -1.30
N LEU A 365 -20.12 -55.80 -0.47
CA LEU A 365 -19.01 -54.91 -0.81
C LEU A 365 -18.06 -55.59 -1.81
N GLY A 366 -18.20 -55.22 -3.09
CA GLY A 366 -17.53 -55.88 -4.20
C GLY A 366 -16.08 -55.45 -4.42
N PRO A 367 -15.48 -55.84 -5.57
CA PRO A 367 -14.15 -55.41 -5.95
C PRO A 367 -14.08 -53.97 -6.47
N THR A 368 -15.22 -53.40 -6.91
CA THR A 368 -15.31 -52.05 -7.50
C THR A 368 -16.01 -51.06 -6.56
N GLN A 369 -15.81 -51.21 -5.25
CA GLN A 369 -16.30 -50.28 -4.24
C GLN A 369 -15.92 -48.84 -4.59
N MET A 370 -16.87 -47.96 -4.41
CA MET A 370 -16.73 -46.57 -4.81
C MET A 370 -17.17 -45.68 -3.66
N VAL A 371 -16.43 -44.61 -3.44
CA VAL A 371 -16.81 -43.54 -2.54
C VAL A 371 -16.99 -42.28 -3.35
N LYS A 372 -18.14 -41.64 -3.17
CA LYS A 372 -18.38 -40.29 -3.67
C LYS A 372 -18.27 -39.33 -2.52
N ILE A 373 -17.48 -38.28 -2.71
CA ILE A 373 -17.31 -37.19 -1.77
C ILE A 373 -17.88 -35.95 -2.44
N ALA A 374 -18.95 -35.42 -1.87
CA ALA A 374 -19.57 -34.19 -2.33
C ALA A 374 -19.42 -33.12 -1.25
N THR A 375 -19.03 -31.91 -1.64
CA THR A 375 -19.03 -30.77 -0.73
C THR A 375 -20.46 -30.28 -0.51
N TYR A 376 -20.95 -30.29 0.73
CA TYR A 376 -22.30 -29.81 1.05
C TYR A 376 -22.36 -28.28 1.11
N SER A 377 -21.33 -27.68 1.71
CA SER A 377 -21.13 -26.24 1.73
C SER A 377 -19.68 -25.92 1.40
N GLY A 378 -19.45 -24.71 0.89
CA GLY A 378 -18.10 -24.19 0.70
C GLY A 378 -17.34 -24.14 2.03
N PRO A 379 -16.02 -24.41 2.03
CA PRO A 379 -15.23 -24.35 3.25
C PRO A 379 -15.25 -22.95 3.86
N GLN A 380 -15.30 -22.90 5.18
CA GLN A 380 -15.15 -21.67 5.95
C GLN A 380 -13.77 -21.65 6.59
N ILE A 381 -13.01 -20.61 6.27
CA ILE A 381 -11.75 -20.31 6.94
C ILE A 381 -12.03 -19.33 8.08
N VAL A 382 -11.58 -19.73 9.27
CA VAL A 382 -11.55 -18.88 10.46
C VAL A 382 -10.08 -18.58 10.75
N LEU A 383 -9.75 -17.29 10.71
CA LEU A 383 -8.42 -16.80 11.01
C LEU A 383 -8.39 -16.35 12.48
N ASN A 384 -7.51 -16.93 13.27
CA ASN A 384 -7.27 -16.60 14.67
C ASN A 384 -5.79 -16.21 14.85
N GLU A 385 -5.44 -15.66 16.02
CA GLU A 385 -4.06 -15.27 16.36
C GLU A 385 -3.06 -16.44 16.22
N ASP A 386 -3.50 -17.66 16.54
CA ASP A 386 -2.65 -18.88 16.50
C ASP A 386 -2.63 -19.60 15.13
N GLY A 387 -3.37 -19.09 14.14
CA GLY A 387 -3.37 -19.65 12.78
C GLY A 387 -4.74 -19.70 12.09
N ALA A 388 -4.81 -20.47 11.01
CA ALA A 388 -6.00 -20.62 10.19
C ALA A 388 -6.63 -22.00 10.40
N THR A 389 -7.93 -22.02 10.70
CA THR A 389 -8.74 -23.25 10.77
C THR A 389 -9.70 -23.30 9.60
N ALA A 390 -9.80 -24.45 8.94
CA ALA A 390 -10.75 -24.70 7.88
C ALA A 390 -11.85 -25.65 8.36
N ALA A 391 -13.11 -25.24 8.20
CA ALA A 391 -14.27 -26.08 8.43
C ALA A 391 -14.96 -26.36 7.10
N GLN A 392 -15.17 -27.63 6.77
CA GLN A 392 -15.83 -28.04 5.54
C GLN A 392 -16.82 -29.16 5.85
N SER A 393 -18.07 -28.97 5.43
CA SER A 393 -19.08 -30.02 5.50
C SER A 393 -19.08 -30.82 4.21
N ILE A 394 -18.91 -32.14 4.33
CA ILE A 394 -18.93 -33.05 3.19
C ILE A 394 -19.96 -34.16 3.40
N ILE A 395 -20.47 -34.68 2.30
CA ILE A 395 -21.24 -35.92 2.27
C ILE A 395 -20.36 -36.98 1.63
N LEU A 396 -20.18 -38.07 2.36
CA LEU A 396 -19.47 -39.25 1.90
C LEU A 396 -20.48 -40.38 1.67
N GLU A 397 -20.63 -40.78 0.41
CA GLU A 397 -21.51 -41.87 0.02
C GLU A 397 -20.69 -43.07 -0.41
N VAL A 398 -20.91 -44.21 0.25
CA VAL A 398 -20.21 -45.46 -0.05
C VAL A 398 -21.12 -46.33 -0.90
N PHE A 399 -20.65 -46.78 -2.06
CA PHE A 399 -21.35 -47.70 -2.95
C PHE A 399 -20.68 -49.08 -2.93
N PRO A 400 -21.45 -50.18 -2.87
CA PRO A 400 -20.87 -51.53 -2.84
C PRO A 400 -20.08 -51.86 -4.11
N THR A 401 -20.55 -51.36 -5.25
CA THR A 401 -19.91 -51.44 -6.57
C THR A 401 -20.13 -50.16 -7.37
N ASN A 402 -19.36 -49.98 -8.44
CA ASN A 402 -19.51 -48.88 -9.39
C ASN A 402 -20.78 -48.96 -10.27
N THR A 403 -21.54 -50.06 -10.19
CA THR A 403 -22.80 -50.24 -10.92
C THR A 403 -24.04 -49.95 -10.07
N ASP A 404 -23.87 -49.84 -8.75
CA ASP A 404 -24.98 -49.58 -7.84
C ASP A 404 -25.46 -48.13 -7.94
N VAL A 405 -26.79 -47.94 -7.97
CA VAL A 405 -27.43 -46.62 -8.10
C VAL A 405 -27.74 -46.00 -6.73
N ARG A 406 -27.75 -46.81 -5.66
CA ARG A 406 -28.02 -46.35 -4.30
C ARG A 406 -26.80 -46.56 -3.41
N PRO A 407 -26.49 -45.58 -2.54
CA PRO A 407 -25.41 -45.76 -1.58
C PRO A 407 -25.75 -46.90 -0.62
N PHE A 408 -24.72 -47.64 -0.26
CA PHE A 408 -24.74 -48.60 0.83
C PHE A 408 -25.03 -47.91 2.16
N PHE A 409 -24.37 -46.77 2.39
CA PHE A 409 -24.68 -45.80 3.42
C PHE A 409 -24.11 -44.43 3.03
N SER A 410 -24.62 -43.37 3.66
CA SER A 410 -24.14 -42.00 3.50
C SER A 410 -23.78 -41.44 4.88
N LEU A 411 -22.67 -40.70 4.95
CA LEU A 411 -22.17 -40.04 6.15
C LEU A 411 -22.05 -38.54 5.88
N GLY A 412 -22.66 -37.73 6.74
CA GLY A 412 -22.38 -36.30 6.81
C GLY A 412 -21.25 -36.06 7.79
N ILE A 413 -20.20 -35.35 7.35
CA ILE A 413 -19.01 -35.03 8.14
C ILE A 413 -18.89 -33.52 8.26
#